data_AF-A0A172ZH87-F1
#
_entry.id   AF-A0A172ZH87-F1
#
_cell.length_a   1.000
_cell.length_b   1.000
_cell.length_c   1.000
_cell.angle_alpha   90.00
_cell.angle_beta   90.00
_cell.angle_gamma   90.00
#
_symmetry.space_group_name_H-M   'P 1'
#
loop_
_entity.id
_entity.type
_entity.pdbx_description
1 polymer ?
#
loop_
_entity_poly.entity_id
_entity_poly.type
_entity_poly.pdbx_seq_one_letter_code
_entity_poly.pdbx_strand_id
1 'polypeptide(L)' 'MKTEKCDQQQLEQTESHEVTSFNSVTEHYHTVVGVPRHSVEMSTIPAPIRWFGYFGFGGIVVGAVTMIIVAFFH' A
#
# COMPACT_ATOMS: atom_id res chain seq x y z
N MET A 1 22.60 -14.37 -25.21
CA MET A 1 22.19 -14.65 -23.82
C MET A 1 22.15 -13.28 -23.12
N LYS A 2 21.03 -12.54 -23.24
CA LYS A 2 19.97 -12.36 -22.21
C LYS A 2 20.54 -12.11 -20.80
N THR A 3 20.26 -11.07 -20.03
CA THR A 3 19.49 -9.80 -20.11
C THR A 3 19.81 -9.07 -18.78
N GLU A 4 19.98 -7.75 -18.84
CA GLU A 4 19.38 -6.72 -17.96
C GLU A 4 19.53 -6.81 -16.42
N LYS A 5 20.23 -5.80 -15.85
CA LYS A 5 20.02 -5.28 -14.48
C LYS A 5 20.13 -3.74 -14.50
N CYS A 6 19.09 -3.06 -14.99
CA CYS A 6 19.01 -1.59 -14.99
C CYS A 6 17.68 -1.09 -14.39
N ASP A 7 17.21 -1.68 -13.27
CA ASP A 7 15.88 -1.38 -12.74
C ASP A 7 15.84 -1.16 -11.22
N GLN A 8 16.75 -0.36 -10.65
CA GLN A 8 16.63 0.02 -9.24
C GLN A 8 17.14 1.43 -8.89
N GLN A 9 17.11 2.41 -9.81
CA GLN A 9 17.36 3.82 -9.43
C GLN A 9 16.62 4.82 -10.35
N GLN A 10 15.29 4.84 -10.35
CA GLN A 10 14.56 6.07 -10.70
C GLN A 10 13.07 5.96 -10.36
N LEU A 11 12.67 6.52 -9.22
CA LEU A 11 11.30 6.99 -9.02
C LEU A 11 11.28 8.07 -7.93
N GLU A 12 12.26 8.97 -8.02
CA GLU A 12 12.09 10.32 -7.49
C GLU A 12 11.46 11.16 -8.61
N GLN A 13 10.34 11.79 -8.29
CA GLN A 13 9.92 13.07 -8.86
C GLN A 13 9.63 13.12 -10.37
N THR A 14 8.37 12.84 -10.72
CA THR A 14 7.72 13.45 -11.89
C THR A 14 6.37 14.03 -11.49
N GLU A 15 6.38 15.09 -10.68
CA GLU A 15 5.41 16.16 -10.92
C GLU A 15 5.79 16.81 -12.25
N SER A 16 4.94 16.67 -13.28
CA SER A 16 4.70 17.69 -14.31
C SER A 16 3.95 17.10 -15.50
N HIS A 17 2.78 17.70 -15.76
CA HIS A 17 1.95 17.53 -16.95
C HIS A 17 1.24 16.18 -17.13
N GLU A 18 0.20 16.00 -16.33
CA GLU A 18 -0.97 15.24 -16.74
C GLU A 18 -1.51 15.86 -18.04
N VAL A 19 -1.16 15.23 -19.17
CA VAL A 19 -1.77 15.51 -20.47
C VAL A 19 -3.25 15.26 -20.28
N THR A 20 -4.03 16.35 -20.16
CA THR A 20 -5.48 16.33 -19.98
C THR A 20 -6.08 15.81 -21.28
N SER A 21 -6.03 14.49 -21.47
CA SER A 21 -6.65 13.85 -22.61
C SER A 21 -8.15 13.98 -22.38
N PHE A 22 -8.77 14.87 -23.16
CA PHE A 22 -10.22 15.18 -23.14
C PHE A 22 -11.12 13.96 -23.43
N ASN A 23 -10.55 12.76 -23.56
CA ASN A 23 -11.22 11.48 -23.71
C ASN A 23 -10.49 10.38 -22.91
N SER A 24 -10.10 10.68 -21.68
CA SER A 24 -9.60 9.66 -20.76
C SER A 24 -10.79 8.84 -20.25
N VAL A 25 -11.09 7.74 -20.93
CA VAL A 25 -12.05 6.72 -20.45
C VAL A 25 -11.68 6.28 -19.02
N THR A 26 -10.38 6.31 -18.71
CA THR A 26 -9.83 6.08 -17.38
C THR A 26 -10.32 7.12 -16.36
N GLU A 27 -10.32 8.42 -16.68
CA GLU A 27 -10.83 9.51 -15.82
C GLU A 27 -12.31 9.33 -15.48
N HIS A 28 -13.12 9.01 -16.48
CA HIS A 28 -14.54 8.75 -16.27
C HIS A 28 -14.76 7.51 -15.40
N TYR A 29 -13.96 6.45 -15.61
CA TYR A 29 -14.03 5.26 -14.77
C TYR A 29 -13.70 5.62 -13.31
N HIS A 30 -12.58 6.30 -13.04
CA HIS A 30 -12.25 6.71 -11.67
C HIS A 30 -13.34 7.58 -11.02
N THR A 31 -13.95 8.49 -11.80
CA THR A 31 -15.02 9.36 -11.33
C THR A 31 -16.32 8.59 -11.04
N VAL A 32 -16.69 7.64 -11.90
CA VAL A 32 -17.96 6.90 -11.79
C VAL A 32 -17.87 5.73 -10.82
N VAL A 33 -16.77 4.97 -10.85
CA VAL A 33 -16.57 3.82 -9.96
C VAL A 33 -15.95 4.20 -8.62
N GLY A 34 -15.52 5.46 -8.45
CA GLY A 34 -14.99 5.97 -7.19
C GLY A 34 -13.72 5.27 -6.72
N VAL A 35 -12.95 4.68 -7.64
CA VAL A 35 -11.72 3.95 -7.29
C VAL A 35 -10.63 4.97 -6.98
N PRO A 36 -10.13 5.02 -5.72
CA PRO A 36 -9.15 6.01 -5.31
C PRO A 36 -7.83 5.80 -6.06
N ARG A 37 -7.27 6.91 -6.55
CA ARG A 37 -5.99 6.95 -7.28
C ARG A 37 -4.77 6.99 -6.37
N HIS A 38 -4.97 7.35 -5.12
CA HIS A 38 -3.90 7.55 -4.15
C HIS A 38 -3.92 6.44 -3.11
N SER A 39 -2.72 5.97 -2.76
CA SER A 39 -2.53 5.13 -1.58
C SER A 39 -3.14 5.83 -0.38
N VAL A 40 -4.02 5.13 0.34
CA VAL A 40 -4.71 5.68 1.51
C VAL A 40 -3.68 6.12 2.54
N GLU A 41 -3.64 7.41 2.85
CA GLU A 41 -2.83 7.90 3.96
C GLU A 41 -3.40 7.37 5.28
N MET A 42 -2.54 6.79 6.10
CA MET A 42 -2.92 6.20 7.39
C MET A 42 -3.59 7.22 8.35
N SER A 43 -3.34 8.51 8.13
CA SER A 43 -3.94 9.66 8.82
C SER A 43 -5.43 9.87 8.52
N THR A 44 -5.89 9.41 7.35
CA THR A 44 -7.28 9.60 6.87
C THR A 44 -8.24 8.50 7.31
N ILE A 45 -7.71 7.40 7.88
CA ILE A 45 -8.50 6.25 8.33
C ILE A 45 -9.20 6.57 9.67
N PRO A 46 -10.51 6.31 9.81
CA PRO A 46 -11.22 6.56 11.07
C PRO A 46 -10.68 5.68 12.21
N ALA A 47 -10.60 6.29 13.40
CA ALA A 47 -9.96 5.68 14.57
C ALA A 47 -10.41 4.24 14.90
N PRO A 48 -11.71 3.85 14.79
CA PRO A 48 -12.13 2.49 15.10
C PRO A 48 -11.52 1.43 14.18
N ILE A 49 -11.43 1.71 12.87
CA ILE A 49 -10.84 0.80 11.88
C ILE A 49 -9.34 0.65 12.14
N ARG A 50 -8.69 1.77 12.45
CA ARG A 50 -7.27 1.78 12.79
C ARG A 50 -6.98 0.94 14.04
N TRP A 51 -7.84 1.03 15.05
CA TRP A 51 -7.75 0.20 16.26
C TRP A 51 -7.93 -1.29 15.96
N PHE A 52 -8.90 -1.65 15.14
CA PHE A 52 -9.09 -3.04 14.72
C PHE A 52 -7.83 -3.60 14.02
N GLY A 53 -7.23 -2.81 13.12
CA GLY A 53 -5.96 -3.18 12.48
C GLY A 53 -4.83 -3.40 13.48
N TYR A 54 -4.66 -2.49 14.45
CA TYR A 54 -3.63 -2.63 15.49
C TYR A 54 -3.85 -3.84 16.40
N PHE A 55 -5.08 -4.11 16.83
CA PHE A 55 -5.38 -5.27 17.67
C PHE A 55 -5.23 -6.59 16.92
N GLY A 56 -5.75 -6.66 15.69
CA GLY A 56 -5.64 -7.86 14.86
C GLY A 56 -4.19 -8.18 14.51
N PHE A 57 -3.48 -7.23 13.90
CA PHE A 57 -2.08 -7.42 13.52
C PHE A 57 -1.17 -7.57 14.73
N GLY A 58 -1.37 -6.74 15.77
CA GLY A 58 -0.61 -6.82 17.01
C GLY A 58 -0.77 -8.18 17.69
N GLY A 59 -1.99 -8.72 17.77
CA GLY A 59 -2.24 -10.05 18.32
C GLY A 59 -1.52 -11.17 17.55
N ILE A 60 -1.52 -11.10 16.21
CA ILE A 60 -0.78 -12.07 15.37
C ILE A 60 0.72 -11.99 15.63
N VAL A 61 1.29 -10.78 15.66
CA VAL A 61 2.73 -10.57 15.91
C VAL A 61 3.11 -11.08 17.31
N VAL A 62 2.35 -10.72 18.34
CA VAL A 62 2.59 -11.19 19.70
C VAL A 62 2.50 -12.72 19.77
N GLY A 63 1.47 -13.32 19.17
CA GLY A 63 1.31 -14.77 19.12
C GLY A 63 2.49 -15.47 18.43
N ALA A 64 2.92 -14.95 17.28
CA ALA A 64 4.06 -15.48 16.54
C ALA A 64 5.37 -15.38 17.34
N VAL A 65 5.64 -14.23 17.96
CA VAL A 65 6.82 -14.04 18.83
C VAL A 65 6.80 -15.01 20.01
N THR A 66 5.63 -15.17 20.65
CA THR A 66 5.48 -16.09 21.78
C THR A 66 5.74 -17.54 21.37
N MET A 67 5.21 -17.96 20.22
CA MET A 67 5.45 -19.29 19.65
C MET A 67 6.93 -19.55 19.36
N ILE A 68 7.61 -18.55 18.78
CA ILE A 68 9.06 -18.65 18.49
C ILE A 68 9.84 -18.82 19.80
N ILE A 69 9.55 -18.02 20.82
CA ILE A 69 10.20 -18.12 22.13
C ILE A 69 9.98 -19.53 22.70
N VAL A 70 8.74 -20.02 22.73
CA VAL A 70 8.46 -21.37 23.24
C VAL A 70 9.25 -22.43 22.46
N ALA A 71 9.28 -22.36 21.12
CA ALA A 71 9.99 -23.31 20.28
C ALA A 71 11.52 -23.31 20.47
N PHE A 72 12.12 -22.21 20.93
CA PHE A 72 13.56 -22.13 21.18
C PHE A 72 13.95 -22.55 22.60
N PHE A 73 13.05 -22.39 23.58
CA PHE A 73 13.32 -22.68 24.99
C PHE A 73 12.73 -24.00 25.49
N HIS A 74 12.01 -24.74 24.64
CA HIS A 74 11.44 -26.05 24.91
C HIS A 74 11.81 -27.03 23.80
#